data_AF-A0A8S9DTK3-F1
#
_entry.id   AF-A0A8S9DTK3-F1
#
_cell.length_a   1.000
_cell.length_b   1.000
_cell.length_c   1.000
_cell.angle_alpha   90.00
_cell.angle_beta   90.00
_cell.angle_gamma   90.00
#
_symmetry.space_group_name_H-M   'P 1'
#
loop_
_entity.id
_entity.type
_entity.pdbx_description
1 polymer ?
#
loop_
_entity_poly.entity_id
_entity_poly.type
_entity_poly.pdbx_seq_one_letter_code
_entity_poly.pdbx_strand_id
1 'polypeptide(L)'
;MNGSGVSISGQLRSLKWLLAAIYLPTLLVLTGIGALGEDWAAFLLRDTHSLAGLPFFAGALSNIGVLLWTVALAVCLFCGVVLRRTPGHDEASKFLLSAGALTTLLTVDDFFLLHEDLFRHYVPLPEALVFGIYGAAAVAFLVRYRRIILASEYLLLLLALLLLAMSVAVDLFQNVVSTEQYQVIGGYVLEDGFKFTGILTWMVYFIRLCDQLLARRL
;
A
#
# COMPACT_ATOMS: atom_id res chain seq x y z
N MET A 1 20.01 -40.78 7.84
CA MET A 1 19.39 -39.74 8.70
C MET A 1 20.51 -38.92 9.32
N ASN A 2 21.00 -37.89 8.63
CA ASN A 2 22.10 -37.04 9.13
C ASN A 2 21.52 -35.71 9.60
N GLY A 3 21.25 -35.63 10.89
CA GLY A 3 20.93 -34.37 11.56
C GLY A 3 22.20 -33.53 11.68
N SER A 4 22.55 -32.78 10.64
CA SER A 4 23.43 -31.62 10.79
C SER A 4 22.63 -30.54 11.52
N GLY A 5 22.56 -30.65 12.85
CA GLY A 5 21.96 -29.62 13.71
C GLY A 5 22.64 -28.29 13.38
N VAL A 6 21.89 -27.36 12.80
CA VAL A 6 22.40 -26.04 12.48
C VAL A 6 22.80 -25.38 13.80
N SER A 7 24.11 -25.23 14.02
CA SER A 7 24.63 -24.63 15.25
C SER A 7 24.20 -23.16 15.36
N ILE A 8 23.64 -22.79 16.52
CA ILE A 8 23.20 -21.42 16.83
C ILE A 8 24.33 -20.41 16.61
N SER A 9 25.57 -20.75 16.99
CA SER A 9 26.73 -19.86 16.79
C SER A 9 27.09 -19.67 15.31
N GLY A 10 26.78 -20.66 14.47
CA GLY A 10 26.89 -20.57 13.02
C GLY A 10 25.84 -19.61 12.43
N GLN A 11 24.59 -19.71 12.87
CA GLN A 11 23.50 -18.81 12.44
C GLN A 11 23.75 -17.37 12.86
N LEU A 12 24.16 -17.12 14.12
CA LEU A 12 24.50 -15.78 14.59
C LEU A 12 25.60 -15.15 13.74
N ARG A 13 26.62 -15.93 13.36
CA ARG A 13 27.73 -15.44 12.54
C ARG A 13 27.28 -15.06 11.13
N SER A 14 26.37 -15.82 10.51
CA SER A 14 25.86 -15.51 9.17
C SER A 14 24.83 -14.38 9.18
N LEU A 15 24.04 -14.26 10.24
CA LEU A 15 22.96 -13.27 10.36
C LEU A 15 23.39 -11.95 10.98
N LYS A 16 24.58 -11.85 11.61
CA LYS A 16 24.99 -10.65 12.37
C LYS A 16 24.80 -9.33 11.61
N TRP A 17 25.09 -9.29 10.32
CA TRP A 17 24.94 -8.08 9.51
C TRP A 17 23.47 -7.79 9.19
N LEU A 18 22.67 -8.82 8.95
CA LEU A 18 21.23 -8.69 8.79
C LEU A 18 20.56 -8.21 10.07
N LEU A 19 20.92 -8.81 11.21
CA LEU A 19 20.44 -8.39 12.54
C LEU A 19 20.84 -6.95 12.83
N ALA A 20 22.10 -6.57 12.56
CA ALA A 20 22.53 -5.17 12.72
C ALA A 20 21.74 -4.22 11.81
N ALA A 21 21.49 -4.59 10.56
CA ALA A 21 20.72 -3.78 9.61
C ALA A 21 19.25 -3.59 10.01
N ILE A 22 18.67 -4.54 10.76
CA ILE A 22 17.27 -4.44 11.25
C ILE A 22 17.22 -3.69 12.59
N TYR A 23 18.03 -4.13 13.55
CA TYR A 23 17.90 -3.67 14.94
C TYR A 23 18.60 -2.33 15.20
N LEU A 24 19.68 -1.97 14.49
CA LEU A 24 20.30 -0.66 14.71
C LEU A 24 19.37 0.50 14.31
N PRO A 25 18.73 0.52 13.11
CA PRO A 25 17.78 1.57 12.77
C PRO A 25 16.57 1.57 13.71
N THR A 26 16.06 0.40 14.09
CA THR A 26 14.94 0.29 15.04
C THR A 26 15.29 0.90 16.39
N LEU A 27 16.47 0.60 16.93
CA LEU A 27 16.95 1.18 18.19
C LEU A 27 17.15 2.69 18.07
N LEU A 28 17.68 3.18 16.95
CA LEU A 28 17.83 4.63 16.71
C LEU A 28 16.47 5.34 16.66
N VAL A 29 15.47 4.74 16.02
CA VAL A 29 14.10 5.28 15.98
C VAL A 29 13.49 5.30 17.39
N LEU A 30 13.55 4.18 18.13
CA LEU A 30 12.97 4.10 19.47
C LEU A 30 13.64 5.04 20.48
N THR A 31 14.98 5.14 20.42
CA THR A 31 15.73 6.09 21.27
C THR A 31 15.45 7.53 20.88
N GLY A 32 15.33 7.83 19.59
CA GLY A 32 14.90 9.14 19.09
C GLY A 32 13.51 9.51 19.59
N ILE A 33 12.53 8.60 19.48
CA ILE A 33 11.17 8.79 20.00
C ILE A 33 11.18 9.03 21.51
N GLY A 34 11.93 8.22 22.27
CA GLY A 34 12.05 8.39 23.72
C GLY A 34 12.67 9.73 24.13
N ALA A 35 13.59 10.28 23.31
CA ALA A 35 14.21 11.59 23.55
C ALA A 35 13.25 12.77 23.34
N LEU A 36 12.10 12.58 22.68
CA LEU A 36 11.08 13.63 22.48
C LEU A 36 10.19 13.84 23.73
N GLY A 37 10.31 12.99 24.75
CA GLY A 37 9.48 13.01 25.96
C GLY A 37 8.27 12.08 25.90
N GLU A 38 7.68 11.79 27.07
CA GLU A 38 6.63 10.77 27.20
C GLU A 38 5.37 11.08 26.40
N ASP A 39 4.96 12.36 26.33
CA ASP A 39 3.74 12.75 25.61
C ASP A 39 3.88 12.49 24.10
N TRP A 40 4.99 12.91 23.49
CA TRP A 40 5.28 12.65 22.09
C TRP A 40 5.51 11.16 21.79
N ALA A 41 6.17 10.46 22.70
CA ALA A 41 6.33 9.01 22.59
C ALA A 41 4.96 8.30 22.64
N ALA A 42 4.03 8.76 23.48
CA ALA A 42 2.68 8.21 23.53
C ALA A 42 1.93 8.45 22.21
N PHE A 43 2.03 9.63 21.60
CA PHE A 43 1.42 9.90 20.28
C PHE A 43 1.98 9.04 19.15
N LEU A 44 3.27 8.69 19.19
CA LEU A 44 3.93 7.91 18.14
C LEU A 44 3.83 6.40 18.33
N LEU A 45 3.72 5.92 19.57
CA LEU A 45 3.79 4.49 19.89
C LEU A 45 2.44 3.86 20.27
N ARG A 46 1.47 4.63 20.77
CA ARG A 46 0.14 4.10 21.09
C ARG A 46 -0.71 4.05 19.83
N ASP A 47 -1.63 3.10 19.80
CA ASP A 47 -2.59 3.01 18.72
C ASP A 47 -3.58 4.18 18.74
N THR A 48 -4.05 4.57 17.57
CA THR A 48 -4.97 5.71 17.38
C THR A 48 -6.30 5.51 18.10
N HIS A 49 -6.78 4.26 18.22
CA HIS A 49 -8.05 3.99 18.92
C HIS A 49 -7.94 4.25 20.42
N SER A 50 -6.83 3.84 21.05
CA SER A 50 -6.54 4.11 22.45
C SER A 50 -6.32 5.60 22.71
N LEU A 51 -5.69 6.33 21.80
CA LEU A 51 -5.48 7.78 21.93
C LEU A 51 -6.79 8.57 21.78
N ALA A 52 -7.65 8.18 20.83
CA ALA A 52 -8.89 8.90 20.53
C ALA A 52 -10.11 8.39 21.33
N GLY A 53 -9.98 7.33 22.13
CA GLY A 53 -11.08 6.74 22.89
C GLY A 53 -12.19 6.16 21.99
N LEU A 54 -11.82 5.70 20.79
CA LEU A 54 -12.76 5.20 19.78
C LEU A 54 -13.12 3.72 20.02
N PRO A 55 -14.31 3.28 19.57
CA PRO A 55 -14.67 1.86 19.62
C PRO A 55 -13.74 1.02 18.73
N PHE A 56 -13.56 -0.26 19.06
CA PHE A 56 -12.61 -1.15 18.36
C PHE A 56 -12.87 -1.31 16.85
N PHE A 57 -14.10 -1.07 16.40
CA PHE A 57 -14.51 -1.18 14.99
C PHE A 57 -14.40 0.14 14.22
N ALA A 58 -13.97 1.23 14.86
CA ALA A 58 -13.74 2.50 14.18
C ALA A 58 -12.73 2.28 13.03
N GLY A 59 -13.06 2.80 11.84
CA GLY A 59 -12.22 2.64 10.66
C GLY A 59 -12.01 1.19 10.19
N ALA A 60 -12.77 0.20 10.68
CA ALA A 60 -12.50 -1.22 10.39
C ALA A 60 -12.38 -1.54 8.90
N LEU A 61 -13.25 -0.98 8.05
CA LEU A 61 -13.22 -1.22 6.62
C LEU A 61 -11.97 -0.59 5.95
N SER A 62 -11.62 0.64 6.35
CA SER A 62 -10.40 1.31 5.89
C SER A 62 -9.14 0.53 6.33
N ASN A 63 -9.08 0.11 7.60
CA ASN A 63 -7.99 -0.72 8.13
C ASN A 63 -7.83 -2.04 7.35
N ILE A 64 -8.94 -2.72 7.03
CA ILE A 64 -8.89 -3.93 6.17
C ILE A 64 -8.41 -3.57 4.76
N GLY A 65 -8.85 -2.44 4.20
CA GLY A 65 -8.35 -1.91 2.94
C GLY A 65 -6.82 -1.76 2.93
N VAL A 66 -6.24 -1.13 3.96
CA VAL A 66 -4.78 -1.02 4.11
C VAL A 66 -4.10 -2.40 4.20
N LEU A 67 -4.71 -3.37 4.89
CA LEU A 67 -4.17 -4.74 4.94
C LEU A 67 -4.16 -5.38 3.54
N LEU A 68 -5.23 -5.23 2.75
CA LEU A 68 -5.30 -5.73 1.38
C LEU A 68 -4.25 -5.07 0.47
N TRP A 69 -4.07 -3.75 0.60
CA TRP A 69 -2.99 -3.01 -0.05
C TRP A 69 -1.61 -3.58 0.30
N THR A 70 -1.38 -3.83 1.59
CA THR A 70 -0.12 -4.38 2.10
C THR A 70 0.15 -5.79 1.55
N VAL A 71 -0.87 -6.63 1.41
CA VAL A 71 -0.76 -7.94 0.75
C VAL A 71 -0.32 -7.78 -0.71
N ALA A 72 -0.99 -6.90 -1.47
CA ALA A 72 -0.63 -6.64 -2.87
C ALA A 72 0.82 -6.15 -3.00
N LEU A 73 1.21 -5.19 -2.16
CA LEU A 73 2.56 -4.66 -2.06
C LEU A 73 3.60 -5.76 -1.80
N ALA A 74 3.36 -6.59 -0.78
CA ALA A 74 4.28 -7.65 -0.40
C ALA A 74 4.45 -8.68 -1.53
N VAL A 75 3.35 -9.08 -2.16
CA VAL A 75 3.36 -10.03 -3.28
C VAL A 75 4.13 -9.47 -4.47
N CYS A 76 3.86 -8.21 -4.86
CA CYS A 76 4.57 -7.53 -5.95
C CYS A 76 6.08 -7.43 -5.68
N LEU A 77 6.48 -6.94 -4.51
CA LEU A 77 7.89 -6.77 -4.18
C LEU A 77 8.62 -8.10 -4.09
N PHE A 78 8.03 -9.08 -3.41
CA PHE A 78 8.62 -10.41 -3.26
C PHE A 78 8.80 -11.10 -4.62
N CYS A 79 7.74 -11.19 -5.42
CA CYS A 79 7.80 -11.83 -6.74
C CYS A 79 8.72 -11.06 -7.70
N GLY A 80 8.73 -9.72 -7.63
CA GLY A 80 9.65 -8.89 -8.38
C GLY A 80 11.13 -9.22 -8.07
N VAL A 81 11.49 -9.39 -6.80
CA VAL A 81 12.85 -9.79 -6.39
C VAL A 81 13.18 -11.22 -6.83
N VAL A 82 12.23 -12.15 -6.72
CA VAL A 82 12.41 -13.54 -7.18
C VAL A 82 12.67 -13.58 -8.69
N LEU A 83 11.84 -12.90 -9.49
CA LEU A 83 11.99 -12.87 -10.95
C LEU A 83 13.27 -12.14 -11.39
N ARG A 84 13.78 -11.17 -10.62
CA ARG A 84 15.06 -10.51 -10.90
C ARG A 84 16.24 -11.49 -10.96
N ARG A 85 16.14 -12.60 -10.22
CA ARG A 85 17.17 -13.64 -10.17
C ARG A 85 16.94 -14.74 -11.21
N THR A 86 15.85 -14.67 -11.98
CA THR A 86 15.47 -15.66 -12.97
C THR A 86 15.82 -15.14 -14.37
N PRO A 87 16.72 -15.81 -15.13
CA PRO A 87 17.07 -15.38 -16.48
C PRO A 87 15.84 -15.20 -17.37
N GLY A 88 15.84 -14.14 -18.18
CA GLY A 88 14.77 -13.85 -19.14
C GLY A 88 13.54 -13.12 -18.57
N HIS A 89 13.50 -12.83 -17.26
CA HIS A 89 12.33 -12.22 -16.61
C HIS A 89 12.57 -10.78 -16.11
N ASP A 90 13.61 -10.11 -16.61
CA ASP A 90 14.00 -8.76 -16.19
C ASP A 90 12.87 -7.72 -16.30
N GLU A 91 12.12 -7.70 -17.41
CA GLU A 91 11.01 -6.75 -17.56
C GLU A 91 9.82 -7.08 -16.64
N ALA A 92 9.52 -8.36 -16.41
CA ALA A 92 8.49 -8.77 -15.44
C ALA A 92 8.88 -8.40 -14.01
N SER A 93 10.16 -8.55 -13.66
CA SER A 93 10.71 -8.08 -12.38
C SER A 93 10.55 -6.58 -12.21
N LYS A 94 10.98 -5.78 -13.20
CA LYS A 94 10.84 -4.30 -13.16
C LYS A 94 9.38 -3.88 -13.05
N PHE A 95 8.48 -4.54 -13.78
CA PHE A 95 7.04 -4.31 -13.69
C PHE A 95 6.54 -4.53 -12.27
N LEU A 96 6.80 -5.69 -11.66
CA LEU A 96 6.33 -6.01 -10.30
C LEU A 96 6.95 -5.10 -9.24
N LEU A 97 8.23 -4.74 -9.36
CA LEU A 97 8.86 -3.77 -8.45
C LEU A 97 8.24 -2.38 -8.60
N SER A 98 7.93 -1.95 -9.82
CA SER A 98 7.25 -0.67 -10.08
C SER A 98 5.81 -0.70 -9.57
N ALA A 99 5.11 -1.82 -9.72
CA ALA A 99 3.78 -2.03 -9.18
C ALA A 99 3.79 -1.99 -7.65
N GLY A 100 4.79 -2.62 -7.01
CA GLY A 100 5.00 -2.56 -5.57
C GLY A 100 5.27 -1.13 -5.08
N ALA A 101 6.07 -0.35 -5.81
CA ALA A 101 6.32 1.05 -5.50
C ALA A 101 5.06 1.93 -5.64
N LEU A 102 4.29 1.76 -6.72
CA LEU A 102 3.00 2.45 -6.89
C LEU A 102 2.03 2.06 -5.77
N THR A 103 1.95 0.78 -5.45
CA THR A 103 1.10 0.27 -4.36
C THR A 103 1.55 0.83 -3.01
N THR A 104 2.86 0.99 -2.78
CA THR A 104 3.39 1.62 -1.56
C THR A 104 2.94 3.06 -1.44
N LEU A 105 2.99 3.84 -2.52
CA LEU A 105 2.50 5.21 -2.53
C LEU A 105 1.03 5.27 -2.07
N LEU A 106 0.17 4.44 -2.67
CA LEU A 106 -1.26 4.39 -2.33
C LEU A 106 -1.52 3.85 -0.91
N THR A 107 -0.74 2.86 -0.46
CA THR A 107 -0.86 2.30 0.89
C THR A 107 -0.51 3.33 1.97
N VAL A 108 0.57 4.09 1.75
CA VAL A 108 1.03 5.13 2.67
C VAL A 108 0.03 6.28 2.70
N ASP A 109 -0.52 6.64 1.55
CA ASP A 109 -1.59 7.64 1.43
C ASP A 109 -2.82 7.24 2.25
N ASP A 110 -3.37 6.04 2.05
CA ASP A 110 -4.54 5.56 2.80
C ASP A 110 -4.25 5.36 4.30
N PHE A 111 -3.04 4.90 4.67
CA PHE A 111 -2.72 4.62 6.07
C PHE A 111 -2.52 5.89 6.91
N PHE A 112 -1.94 6.94 6.32
CA PHE A 112 -1.70 8.21 7.00
C PHE A 112 -2.71 9.30 6.61
N LEU A 113 -3.71 8.97 5.78
CA LEU A 113 -4.70 9.91 5.25
C LEU A 113 -4.01 11.14 4.63
N LEU A 114 -2.99 10.92 3.78
CA LEU A 114 -2.17 12.03 3.30
C LEU A 114 -2.99 13.03 2.48
N HIS A 115 -3.85 12.56 1.56
CA HIS A 115 -4.70 13.44 0.76
C HIS A 115 -5.82 14.11 1.56
N GLU A 116 -6.37 13.44 2.59
CA GLU A 116 -7.51 13.96 3.36
C GLU A 116 -7.09 14.89 4.51
N ASP A 117 -5.97 14.57 5.19
CA ASP A 117 -5.54 15.25 6.41
C ASP A 117 -4.21 16.01 6.21
N LEU A 118 -3.13 15.32 5.82
CA LEU A 118 -1.81 15.96 5.73
C LEU A 118 -1.81 17.12 4.73
N PHE A 119 -2.23 16.84 3.50
CA PHE A 119 -2.25 17.82 2.41
C PHE A 119 -3.41 18.80 2.51
N ARG A 120 -4.39 18.55 3.36
CA ARG A 120 -5.47 19.51 3.61
C ARG A 120 -5.12 20.49 4.71
N HIS A 121 -4.58 20.01 5.83
CA HIS A 121 -4.42 20.80 7.04
C HIS A 121 -2.97 21.28 7.30
N TYR A 122 -1.96 20.52 6.85
CA TYR A 122 -0.56 20.82 7.18
C TYR A 122 0.25 21.33 5.98
N VAL A 123 -0.03 20.81 4.79
CA VAL A 123 0.60 21.24 3.53
C VAL A 123 -0.51 21.50 2.51
N PRO A 124 -1.16 22.69 2.53
CA PRO A 124 -2.43 22.94 1.85
C PRO A 124 -2.30 22.83 0.32
N LEU A 125 -2.48 21.63 -0.20
CA LEU A 125 -2.55 21.31 -1.62
C LEU A 125 -4.00 21.03 -1.98
N PRO A 126 -4.47 21.49 -3.15
CA PRO A 126 -5.78 21.10 -3.65
C PRO A 126 -5.84 19.58 -3.80
N GLU A 127 -6.86 18.94 -3.24
CA GLU A 127 -7.07 17.50 -3.31
C GLU A 127 -7.09 16.98 -4.76
N ALA A 128 -7.73 17.72 -5.68
CA ALA A 128 -7.71 17.43 -7.11
C ALA A 128 -6.28 17.37 -7.70
N LEU A 129 -5.33 18.17 -7.17
CA LEU A 129 -3.93 18.11 -7.58
C LEU A 129 -3.25 16.83 -7.05
N VAL A 130 -3.53 16.45 -5.80
CA VAL A 130 -3.00 15.21 -5.19
C VAL A 130 -3.47 13.99 -5.98
N PHE A 131 -4.77 13.88 -6.23
CA PHE A 131 -5.32 12.82 -7.07
C PHE A 131 -4.79 12.88 -8.51
N GLY A 132 -4.59 14.08 -9.06
CA GLY A 132 -3.95 14.26 -10.37
C GLY A 132 -2.54 13.68 -10.44
N ILE A 133 -1.75 13.84 -9.39
CA ILE A 133 -0.40 13.26 -9.27
C ILE A 133 -0.47 11.73 -9.20
N TYR A 134 -1.36 11.17 -8.38
CA TYR A 134 -1.54 9.72 -8.27
C TYR A 134 -2.03 9.10 -9.57
N GLY A 135 -3.01 9.74 -10.21
CA GLY A 135 -3.53 9.35 -11.52
C GLY A 135 -2.45 9.40 -12.60
N ALA A 136 -1.62 10.45 -12.63
CA ALA A 136 -0.51 10.57 -13.57
C ALA A 136 0.54 9.47 -13.36
N ALA A 137 0.88 9.15 -12.10
CA ALA A 137 1.79 8.05 -11.78
C ALA A 137 1.22 6.69 -12.24
N ALA A 138 -0.06 6.44 -11.99
CA ALA A 138 -0.76 5.24 -12.45
C ALA A 138 -0.77 5.15 -13.99
N VAL A 139 -1.12 6.23 -14.70
CA VAL A 139 -1.11 6.26 -16.18
C VAL A 139 0.29 6.02 -16.73
N ALA A 140 1.32 6.66 -16.16
CA ALA A 140 2.70 6.45 -16.57
C ALA A 140 3.13 4.99 -16.40
N PHE A 141 2.76 4.36 -15.28
CA PHE A 141 2.97 2.94 -15.03
C PHE A 141 2.28 2.05 -16.09
N LEU A 142 0.99 2.30 -16.35
CA LEU A 142 0.21 1.53 -17.34
C LEU A 142 0.80 1.64 -18.75
N VAL A 143 1.19 2.85 -19.18
CA VAL A 143 1.78 3.09 -20.51
C VAL A 143 3.14 2.40 -20.64
N ARG A 144 3.99 2.48 -19.60
CA ARG A 144 5.33 1.89 -19.59
C ARG A 144 5.29 0.36 -19.69
N TYR A 145 4.30 -0.28 -19.08
CA TYR A 145 4.20 -1.74 -18.98
C TYR A 145 3.01 -2.34 -19.74
N ARG A 146 2.42 -1.58 -20.67
CA ARG A 146 1.26 -2.00 -21.47
C ARG A 146 1.37 -3.39 -22.10
N ARG A 147 2.58 -3.81 -22.51
CA ARG A 147 2.79 -5.13 -23.13
C ARG A 147 2.55 -6.28 -22.15
N ILE A 148 3.06 -6.15 -20.91
CA ILE A 148 2.87 -7.15 -19.85
C ILE A 148 1.40 -7.13 -19.40
N ILE A 149 0.83 -5.94 -19.25
CA ILE A 149 -0.56 -5.79 -18.84
C ILE A 149 -1.49 -6.46 -19.86
N LEU A 150 -1.36 -6.14 -21.15
CA LEU A 150 -2.22 -6.71 -22.21
C LEU A 150 -2.02 -8.23 -22.42
N ALA A 151 -0.89 -8.79 -21.96
CA ALA A 151 -0.66 -10.24 -21.94
C ALA A 151 -1.26 -10.93 -20.70
N SER A 152 -1.65 -10.17 -19.67
CA SER A 152 -2.23 -10.66 -18.42
C SER A 152 -3.77 -10.62 -18.43
N GLU A 153 -4.39 -11.01 -17.32
CA GLU A 153 -5.83 -10.86 -17.07
C GLU A 153 -6.20 -9.38 -16.79
N TYR A 154 -5.91 -8.49 -17.75
CA TYR A 154 -6.02 -7.03 -17.60
C TYR A 154 -7.43 -6.52 -17.28
N LEU A 155 -8.48 -7.32 -17.52
CA LEU A 155 -9.84 -6.98 -17.12
C LEU A 155 -9.98 -6.78 -15.60
N LEU A 156 -9.24 -7.55 -14.80
CA LEU A 156 -9.22 -7.36 -13.34
C LEU A 156 -8.55 -6.03 -12.97
N LEU A 157 -7.42 -5.70 -13.60
CA LEU A 157 -6.75 -4.42 -13.38
C LEU A 157 -7.61 -3.24 -13.82
N LEU A 158 -8.27 -3.35 -14.98
CA LEU A 158 -9.18 -2.33 -15.48
C LEU A 158 -10.35 -2.12 -14.51
N LEU A 159 -10.96 -3.20 -14.03
CA LEU A 159 -12.04 -3.11 -13.05
C LEU A 159 -11.58 -2.46 -11.74
N ALA A 160 -10.41 -2.84 -11.23
CA ALA A 160 -9.83 -2.21 -10.04
C ALA A 160 -9.64 -0.70 -10.22
N LEU A 161 -9.05 -0.28 -11.35
CA LEU A 161 -8.84 1.12 -11.69
C LEU A 161 -10.14 1.89 -11.84
N LEU A 162 -11.16 1.30 -12.49
CA LEU A 162 -12.47 1.93 -12.64
C LEU A 162 -13.15 2.13 -11.28
N LEU A 163 -13.10 1.13 -10.39
CA LEU A 163 -13.67 1.24 -9.05
C LEU A 163 -12.95 2.33 -8.23
N LEU A 164 -11.61 2.35 -8.25
CA LEU A 164 -10.85 3.40 -7.58
C LEU A 164 -11.13 4.79 -8.16
N ALA A 165 -11.25 4.91 -9.49
CA ALA A 165 -11.61 6.17 -10.13
C ALA A 165 -13.03 6.63 -9.76
N MET A 166 -13.97 5.69 -9.63
CA MET A 166 -15.33 6.00 -9.15
C MET A 166 -15.34 6.47 -7.70
N SER A 167 -14.51 5.87 -6.83
CA SER A 167 -14.32 6.34 -5.46
C SER A 167 -13.83 7.79 -5.43
N VAL A 168 -12.75 8.10 -6.15
CA VAL A 168 -12.21 9.48 -6.27
C VAL A 168 -13.25 10.45 -6.86
N ALA A 169 -14.03 10.01 -7.86
CA ALA A 169 -15.07 10.85 -8.44
C ALA A 169 -16.20 11.17 -7.45
N VAL A 170 -16.58 10.20 -6.61
CA VAL A 170 -17.57 10.39 -5.55
C VAL A 170 -17.04 11.35 -4.47
N ASP A 171 -15.80 11.18 -4.03
CA ASP A 171 -15.14 12.06 -3.06
C ASP A 171 -15.04 13.51 -3.56
N LEU A 172 -14.48 13.72 -4.76
CA LEU A 172 -14.41 15.06 -5.37
C LEU A 172 -15.79 15.69 -5.56
N PHE A 173 -16.80 14.91 -5.93
CA PHE A 173 -18.17 15.40 -6.04
C PHE A 173 -18.75 15.79 -4.67
N GLN A 174 -18.50 14.99 -3.64
CA GLN A 174 -18.89 15.30 -2.26
C GLN A 174 -18.22 16.57 -1.76
N ASN A 175 -16.94 16.80 -2.05
CA ASN A 175 -16.23 18.01 -1.61
C ASN A 175 -16.72 19.29 -2.31
N VAL A 176 -17.33 19.17 -3.50
CA VAL A 176 -17.95 20.31 -4.21
C VAL A 176 -19.39 20.55 -3.77
N VAL A 177 -20.17 19.50 -3.52
CA VAL A 177 -21.62 19.59 -3.28
C VAL A 177 -21.97 19.65 -1.80
N SER A 178 -21.21 18.95 -0.95
CA SER A 178 -21.50 18.90 0.48
C SER A 178 -21.14 20.24 1.11
N THR A 179 -22.09 20.82 1.82
CA THR A 179 -21.89 22.02 2.65
C THR A 179 -22.05 21.60 4.11
N GLU A 180 -21.64 22.41 5.10
CA GLU A 180 -21.86 22.08 6.52
C GLU A 180 -23.31 21.70 6.86
N GLN A 181 -24.27 22.13 6.04
CA GLN A 181 -25.70 21.90 6.22
C GLN A 181 -26.26 20.70 5.41
N TYR A 182 -25.53 20.17 4.42
CA TYR A 182 -26.01 19.10 3.53
C TYR A 182 -24.90 18.09 3.24
N GLN A 183 -25.13 16.84 3.64
CA GLN A 183 -24.29 15.69 3.31
C GLN A 183 -24.97 14.86 2.22
N VAL A 184 -24.20 14.37 1.24
CA VAL A 184 -24.72 13.44 0.23
C VAL A 184 -25.12 12.13 0.91
N ILE A 185 -26.41 11.80 0.89
CA ILE A 185 -26.93 10.56 1.50
C ILE A 185 -26.26 9.36 0.83
N GLY A 186 -25.54 8.55 1.62
CA GLY A 186 -24.82 7.37 1.13
C GLY A 186 -23.46 7.66 0.48
N GLY A 187 -22.97 8.90 0.52
CA GLY A 187 -21.66 9.29 -0.03
C GLY A 187 -20.53 8.38 0.45
N TYR A 188 -20.34 8.29 1.77
CA TYR A 188 -19.35 7.39 2.39
C TYR A 188 -19.47 5.93 1.95
N VAL A 189 -20.69 5.39 1.84
CA VAL A 189 -20.89 3.98 1.44
C VAL A 189 -20.49 3.76 0.00
N LEU A 190 -20.80 4.71 -0.90
CA LEU A 190 -20.40 4.63 -2.30
C LEU A 190 -18.90 4.83 -2.44
N GLU A 191 -18.36 5.89 -1.84
CA GLU A 191 -16.94 6.22 -1.88
C GLU A 191 -16.07 5.08 -1.35
N ASP A 192 -16.30 4.68 -0.08
CA ASP A 192 -15.52 3.64 0.59
C ASP A 192 -15.82 2.26 0.01
N GLY A 193 -17.05 2.00 -0.42
CA GLY A 193 -17.44 0.74 -1.06
C GLY A 193 -16.70 0.54 -2.39
N PHE A 194 -16.62 1.58 -3.22
CA PHE A 194 -15.83 1.56 -4.44
C PHE A 194 -14.33 1.47 -4.15
N LYS A 195 -13.82 2.24 -3.18
CA LYS A 195 -12.41 2.21 -2.74
C LYS A 195 -12.02 0.79 -2.35
N PHE A 196 -12.74 0.22 -1.37
CA PHE A 196 -12.50 -1.12 -0.84
C PHE A 196 -12.55 -2.20 -1.91
N THR A 197 -13.58 -2.19 -2.77
CA THR A 197 -13.72 -3.20 -3.82
C THR A 197 -12.62 -3.05 -4.89
N GLY A 198 -12.22 -1.81 -5.18
CA GLY A 198 -11.08 -1.50 -6.05
C GLY A 198 -9.77 -2.07 -5.52
N ILE A 199 -9.48 -1.85 -4.24
CA ILE A 199 -8.30 -2.39 -3.54
C ILE A 199 -8.30 -3.92 -3.55
N LEU A 200 -9.44 -4.54 -3.21
CA LEU A 200 -9.58 -6.00 -3.24
C LEU A 200 -9.28 -6.56 -4.63
N THR A 201 -9.85 -5.93 -5.66
CA THR A 201 -9.66 -6.36 -7.07
C THR A 201 -8.21 -6.15 -7.52
N TRP A 202 -7.58 -5.05 -7.10
CA TRP A 202 -6.15 -4.77 -7.34
C TRP A 202 -5.26 -5.86 -6.74
N MET A 203 -5.50 -6.21 -5.47
CA MET A 203 -4.79 -7.29 -4.80
C MET A 203 -4.95 -8.63 -5.53
N VAL A 204 -6.18 -9.00 -5.90
CA VAL A 204 -6.46 -10.23 -6.63
C VAL A 204 -5.74 -10.27 -7.97
N TYR A 205 -5.73 -9.17 -8.73
CA TYR A 205 -5.00 -9.07 -9.99
C TYR A 205 -3.50 -9.38 -9.80
N PHE A 206 -2.84 -8.74 -8.84
CA PHE A 206 -1.40 -8.93 -8.64
C PHE A 206 -1.04 -10.32 -8.11
N ILE A 207 -1.88 -10.91 -7.25
CA ILE A 207 -1.71 -12.31 -6.82
C ILE A 207 -1.77 -13.26 -8.02
N ARG A 208 -2.79 -13.13 -8.87
CA ARG A 208 -2.96 -14.01 -10.05
C ARG A 208 -1.85 -13.83 -11.06
N LEU A 209 -1.43 -12.58 -11.31
CA LEU A 209 -0.33 -12.30 -12.22
C LEU A 209 1.00 -12.86 -11.70
N CYS A 210 1.28 -12.74 -10.40
CA CYS A 210 2.47 -13.32 -9.80
C CYS A 210 2.46 -14.86 -9.90
N ASP A 211 1.31 -15.51 -9.66
CA ASP A 211 1.17 -16.95 -9.86
C ASP A 211 1.47 -17.36 -11.31
N GLN A 212 0.90 -16.66 -12.30
CA GLN A 212 1.13 -16.91 -13.72
C GLN A 212 2.61 -16.75 -14.11
N LEU A 213 3.27 -15.68 -13.64
CA LEU A 213 4.68 -15.43 -13.94
C LEU A 213 5.61 -16.46 -13.26
N LEU A 214 5.36 -16.81 -12.00
CA LEU A 214 6.17 -17.80 -11.28
C LEU A 214 5.96 -19.22 -11.81
N ALA A 215 4.74 -19.57 -12.22
CA ALA A 215 4.40 -20.83 -12.87
C ALA A 215 4.84 -20.89 -14.35
N ARG A 216 5.42 -19.81 -14.90
CA ARG A 216 5.85 -19.68 -16.31
C ARG A 216 4.72 -19.89 -17.32
N ARG A 217 3.55 -19.34 -17.03
CA ARG A 217 2.34 -19.42 -17.87
C ARG A 217 2.16 -18.19 -18.79
N LEU A 218 3.11 -17.27 -18.78
CA LEU A 218 3.19 -16.03 -19.56
C LEU A 218 4.60 -15.91 -20.14
#